data_AF-A0A924JKK5-F1
#
_entry.id   AF-A0A924JKK5-F1
#
_cell.length_a   1.000
_cell.length_b   1.000
_cell.length_c   1.000
_cell.angle_alpha   90.00
_cell.angle_beta   90.00
_cell.angle_gamma   90.00
#
_symmetry.space_group_name_H-M   'P 1'
#
loop_
_entity.id
_entity.type
_entity.pdbx_description
1 polymer ?
#
loop_
_entity_poly.entity_id
_entity_poly.type
_entity_poly.pdbx_seq_one_letter_code
_entity_poly.pdbx_strand_id
1 'polypeptide(L)' 'IIDEGLTGFIVEDETSAAAAVGRLEGMDRGAIRKHFEKRFTARRMAMDYMAVYRELSEKGEPKIRLVQSAE' A
#
# COMPACT_ATOMS: atom_id res chain seq x y z
N ILE A 1 -7.91 -1.12 -0.23
CA ILE A 1 -8.30 -2.22 -1.13
C ILE A 1 -9.08 -3.21 -0.30
N ILE A 2 -10.29 -3.54 -0.75
CA ILE A 2 -11.12 -4.59 -0.14
C ILE A 2 -11.04 -5.79 -1.07
N ASP A 3 -10.56 -6.90 -0.53
CA ASP A 3 -10.60 -8.20 -1.19
C ASP A 3 -11.94 -8.86 -0.81
N GLU A 4 -12.82 -9.04 -1.80
CA GLU A 4 -14.19 -9.55 -1.68
C GLU A 4 -14.21 -10.91 -0.94
N GLY A 5 -15.05 -11.02 0.09
CA GLY A 5 -15.18 -12.25 0.88
C GLY A 5 -14.01 -12.59 1.81
N LEU A 6 -12.88 -11.88 1.69
CA LEU A 6 -11.75 -12.01 2.61
C LEU A 6 -11.73 -10.89 3.63
N THR A 7 -11.74 -9.64 3.17
CA THR A 7 -11.59 -8.44 4.02
C THR A 7 -12.83 -7.58 4.10
N GLY A 8 -13.85 -7.89 3.31
CA GLY A 8 -15.14 -7.23 3.31
C GLY A 8 -15.90 -7.52 2.02
N PHE A 9 -16.91 -6.70 1.76
CA PHE A 9 -17.75 -6.77 0.59
C PHE A 9 -17.91 -5.38 -0.01
N ILE A 10 -17.84 -5.26 -1.33
CA ILE A 10 -18.17 -4.00 -2.04
C ILE A 10 -19.58 -4.17 -2.62
N VAL A 11 -20.49 -3.27 -2.27
CA VAL A 11 -21.91 -3.33 -2.64
C VAL A 11 -22.37 -1.98 -3.20
N GLU A 12 -23.42 -1.99 -4.02
CA GLU A 12 -23.89 -0.80 -4.76
C GLU A 12 -24.99 -0.01 -4.04
N ASP A 13 -25.66 -0.61 -3.04
CA ASP A 13 -26.81 0.00 -2.36
C ASP A 13 -26.94 -0.44 -0.90
N GLU A 14 -27.80 0.27 -0.17
CA GLU A 14 -28.04 0.06 1.26
C GLU A 14 -28.69 -1.30 1.58
N THR A 15 -29.56 -1.80 0.69
CA THR A 15 -30.22 -3.10 0.86
C THR A 15 -29.19 -4.22 0.76
N SER A 16 -28.30 -4.13 -0.23
CA SER A 16 -27.16 -5.03 -0.41
C SER A 16 -26.18 -4.95 0.76
N ALA A 17 -25.95 -3.76 1.33
CA ALA A 17 -25.13 -3.60 2.53
C ALA A 17 -25.75 -4.28 3.75
N ALA A 18 -27.07 -4.13 3.96
CA ALA A 18 -27.79 -4.80 5.04
C ALA A 18 -27.73 -6.33 4.90
N ALA A 19 -27.89 -6.86 3.67
CA ALA A 19 -27.75 -8.27 3.39
C ALA A 19 -26.32 -8.80 3.65
N ALA A 20 -25.29 -7.99 3.36
CA ALA A 20 -23.90 -8.36 3.60
C ALA A 20 -23.56 -8.53 5.09
N VAL A 21 -24.30 -7.89 6.01
CA VAL A 21 -24.11 -8.07 7.46
C VAL A 21 -24.25 -9.53 7.87
N GLY A 22 -25.22 -10.26 7.31
CA GLY A 22 -25.42 -11.68 7.59
C GLY A 22 -24.25 -12.57 7.15
N ARG A 23 -23.40 -12.09 6.24
CA ARG A 23 -22.21 -12.81 5.76
C ARG A 23 -20.98 -12.59 6.64
N LEU A 24 -21.03 -11.64 7.58
CA LEU A 24 -19.88 -11.29 8.43
C LEU A 24 -19.51 -12.39 9.42
N GLU A 25 -20.46 -13.23 9.86
CA GLU A 25 -20.22 -14.30 10.84
C GLU A 25 -19.18 -15.32 10.35
N GLY A 26 -19.10 -15.56 9.04
CA GLY A 26 -18.14 -16.48 8.44
C GLY A 26 -16.73 -15.90 8.25
N MET A 27 -16.51 -14.62 8.57
CA MET A 27 -15.23 -13.96 8.29
C MET A 27 -14.20 -14.17 9.41
N ASP A 28 -13.01 -14.64 9.02
CA ASP A 28 -11.89 -14.77 9.95
C ASP A 28 -11.18 -13.42 10.16
N ARG A 29 -11.40 -12.82 11.33
CA ARG A 29 -10.75 -11.57 11.75
C ARG A 29 -9.22 -11.64 11.76
N GLY A 30 -8.65 -12.81 12.04
CA GLY A 30 -7.21 -13.05 11.99
C GLY A 30 -6.67 -13.04 10.57
N ALA A 31 -7.38 -13.66 9.62
CA ALA A 31 -7.03 -13.60 8.20
C ALA A 31 -7.09 -12.16 7.67
N ILE A 32 -8.12 -11.40 8.04
CA ILE A 32 -8.25 -9.97 7.70
C ILE A 32 -7.02 -9.19 8.22
N ARG A 33 -6.67 -9.40 9.49
CA ARG A 33 -5.53 -8.70 10.10
C ARG A 33 -4.20 -9.04 9.42
N LYS A 34 -3.96 -10.32 9.11
CA LYS A 34 -2.76 -10.75 8.37
C LYS A 34 -2.69 -10.10 6.99
N HIS A 35 -3.83 -9.94 6.32
CA HIS A 35 -3.89 -9.27 5.02
C HIS A 35 -3.54 -7.79 5.11
N PHE A 36 -4.06 -7.12 6.14
CA PHE A 36 -3.72 -5.73 6.45
C PHE A 36 -2.21 -5.57 6.68
N GLU A 37 -1.59 -6.43 7.49
CA GLU A 37 -0.17 -6.33 7.83
C GLU A 37 0.77 -6.47 6.64
N LYS A 38 0.35 -7.19 5.60
CA LYS A 38 1.12 -7.34 4.37
C LYS A 38 1.18 -6.06 3.53
N ARG A 39 0.14 -5.22 3.60
CA ARG A 39 -0.07 -4.13 2.63
C ARG A 39 -0.08 -2.73 3.24
N PHE A 40 -0.55 -2.58 4.48
CA PHE A 40 -0.96 -1.28 5.03
C PHE A 40 -0.25 -0.90 6.33
N THR A 41 0.91 -1.49 6.63
CA THR A 41 1.70 -1.07 7.81
C THR A 41 2.43 0.23 7.53
N ALA A 42 2.57 1.07 8.57
CA ALA A 42 3.35 2.30 8.49
C ALA A 42 4.80 2.04 8.07
N ARG A 43 5.40 0.93 8.55
CA ARG A 43 6.75 0.51 8.15
C ARG A 43 6.84 0.26 6.65
N ARG A 44 5.90 -0.49 6.08
CA ARG A 44 5.89 -0.79 4.64
C ARG A 44 5.75 0.49 3.83
N MET A 45 4.78 1.33 4.20
CA MET A 45 4.55 2.63 3.56
C MET A 45 5.81 3.51 3.58
N ALA A 46 6.47 3.66 4.73
CA ALA A 46 7.69 4.45 4.83
C ALA A 46 8.83 3.91 3.95
N MET A 47 9.01 2.58 3.92
CA MET A 47 10.02 1.96 3.07
C MET A 47 9.73 2.15 1.57
N ASP A 48 8.46 2.03 1.17
CA ASP A 48 8.05 2.25 -0.23
C ASP A 48 8.27 3.72 -0.63
N TYR A 49 7.97 4.69 0.24
CA TYR A 49 8.28 6.11 0.01
C TYR A 49 9.78 6.36 -0.11
N MET A 50 10.59 5.78 0.79
CA MET A 50 12.05 5.93 0.72
C MET A 50 12.63 5.35 -0.58
N ALA A 51 12.08 4.25 -1.09
CA ALA A 51 12.48 3.70 -2.38
C ALA A 51 12.21 4.67 -3.52
N VAL A 52 11.01 5.27 -3.57
CA VAL A 52 10.64 6.28 -4.56
C VAL A 52 11.55 7.52 -4.45
N TYR A 53 11.81 8.01 -3.24
CA TYR A 53 12.68 9.18 -3.06
C TYR A 53 14.11 8.91 -3.51
N ARG A 54 14.65 7.72 -3.22
CA ARG A 54 15.98 7.33 -3.70
C ARG A 54 16.03 7.30 -5.23
N GLU A 55 15.03 6.70 -5.87
CA GLU A 55 14.95 6.65 -7.33
C GLU A 55 14.90 8.05 -7.96
N LEU A 56 14.12 8.97 -7.37
CA LEU A 56 14.02 10.34 -7.84
C LEU A 56 15.33 11.11 -7.62
N SER A 57 16.01 10.93 -6.48
CA SER A 57 17.30 11.54 -6.21
C SER A 57 18.37 11.09 -7.21
N GLU A 58 18.46 9.79 -7.51
CA GLU A 58 19.42 9.24 -8.47
C GLU A 58 19.19 9.76 -9.90
N LYS A 59 17.92 9.96 -10.28
CA LYS A 59 17.55 10.58 -11.58
C LYS A 59 17.85 12.08 -11.63
N GLY A 60 17.82 12.75 -10.48
CA GLY A 60 17.99 14.19 -10.34
C GLY A 60 19.43 14.65 -10.08
N GLU A 61 20.37 13.75 -9.79
CA GLU A 61 21.76 14.13 -9.56
C GLU A 61 22.41 14.63 -10.86
N PRO A 62 22.80 15.92 -10.96
CA PRO A 62 23.69 16.33 -12.03
C PRO A 62 25.01 15.60 -11.81
N LYS A 63 25.48 14.85 -12.81
CA LYS A 63 26.83 14.27 -12.80
C LYS A 63 27.83 15.42 -12.72
N ILE A 64 28.21 15.79 -11.50
CA ILE A 64 29.22 16.82 -11.26
C ILE A 64 30.51 16.28 -11.89
N ARG A 65 30.87 16.81 -13.06
CA ARG A 65 32.18 16.54 -13.66
C ARG A 65 33.19 17.37 -12.90
N LEU A 66 34.05 16.71 -12.15
CA LEU A 66 35.30 17.30 -11.69
C LEU A 66 36.12 17.68 -12.94
N VAL A 67 36.16 18.98 -13.26
CA VAL A 67 37.06 19.51 -14.27
C VAL A 67 38.44 19.57 -13.61
N GLN A 68 39.42 18.82 -14.14
CA GLN A 68 40.80 18.97 -13.69
C GLN A 68 41.24 20.40 -14.00
N SER A 69 41.68 21.12 -12.97
CA SER A 69 42.25 22.46 -13.10
C SER A 69 43.38 22.43 -14.14
N ALA A 70 43.24 23.26 -15.17
CA ALA A 70 44.31 23.51 -16.14
C ALA A 70 45.44 24.25 -15.44
N GLU A 71 46.67 23.76 -15.65
CA GLU A 71 47.93 24.44 -15.33
C GLU A 71 48.04 25.82 -15.98
#